data_AF-A0A7Z9XFA8-F1
#
_entry.id   AF-A0A7Z9XFA8-F1
#
_cell.length_a   1.000
_cell.length_b   1.000
_cell.length_c   1.000
_cell.angle_alpha   90.00
_cell.angle_beta   90.00
_cell.angle_gamma   90.00
#
_symmetry.space_group_name_H-M   'P 1'
#
loop_
_entity.id
_entity.type
_entity.pdbx_description
1 polymer ?
#
loop_
_entity_poly.entity_id
_entity_poly.type
_entity_poly.pdbx_seq_one_letter_code
_entity_poly.pdbx_strand_id
1 'polypeptide(L)'
;DKTAGLCPIARCSKQLLNGPCGGSMNGKCEISKEVDCVWQMIIDRLTRLGRLEMLEEIFPVKDWTPAGHGGPRKMIREDLRS
;
A
#
# COMPACT_ATOMS: atom_id res chain seq x y z
N ASP A 1 -3.31 12.24 2.27
CA ASP A 1 -2.60 11.01 1.85
C ASP A 1 -2.79 9.96 2.94
N LYS A 2 -3.59 8.91 2.69
CA LYS A 2 -4.15 8.03 3.74
C LYS A 2 -3.10 7.16 4.46
N THR A 3 -1.92 7.00 3.85
CA THR A 3 -0.81 6.18 4.38
C THR A 3 0.44 7.02 4.63
N ALA A 4 0.28 8.30 4.99
CA ALA A 4 1.37 9.22 5.34
C ALA A 4 2.52 9.27 4.30
N GLY A 5 2.16 9.24 3.00
CA GLY A 5 3.12 9.32 1.89
C GLY A 5 3.91 8.05 1.60
N LEU A 6 3.53 6.92 2.22
CA LEU A 6 4.16 5.62 1.96
C LEU A 6 3.18 4.71 1.23
N CYS A 7 3.54 4.24 0.04
CA CYS A 7 2.74 3.25 -0.68
C CYS A 7 2.93 1.85 -0.06
N PRO A 8 1.91 1.25 0.58
CA PRO A 8 2.05 -0.05 1.22
C PRO A 8 2.19 -1.18 0.20
N ILE A 9 1.59 -1.05 -1.00
CA ILE A 9 1.74 -2.05 -2.07
C ILE A 9 3.19 -2.11 -2.58
N ALA A 10 3.79 -0.96 -2.87
CA ALA A 10 5.13 -0.92 -3.47
C ALA A 10 6.26 -1.24 -2.48
N ARG A 11 6.04 -0.98 -1.17
CA ARG A 11 7.08 -1.12 -0.14
C ARG A 11 6.88 -2.33 0.78
N CYS A 12 5.69 -2.94 0.83
CA CYS A 12 5.48 -4.17 1.59
C CYS A 12 5.97 -5.36 0.76
N SER A 13 6.77 -6.23 1.37
CA SER A 13 7.26 -7.47 0.75
C SER A 13 6.13 -8.42 0.31
N LYS A 14 4.92 -8.25 0.86
CA LYS A 14 3.71 -9.00 0.50
C LYS A 14 2.68 -8.18 -0.26
N GLN A 15 2.98 -6.94 -0.60
CA GLN A 15 2.08 -6.05 -1.35
C GLN A 15 0.70 -5.84 -0.68
N LEU A 16 0.64 -5.95 0.66
CA LEU A 16 -0.60 -5.81 1.42
C LEU A 16 -1.10 -4.37 1.38
N LEU A 17 -2.39 -4.21 1.08
CA LEU A 17 -3.07 -2.91 1.02
C LEU A 17 -3.83 -2.56 2.31
N ASN A 18 -4.34 -3.56 3.03
CA ASN A 18 -5.29 -3.40 4.13
C ASN A 18 -4.68 -3.81 5.48
N GLY A 19 -3.57 -3.18 5.85
CA GLY A 19 -2.91 -3.40 7.13
C GLY A 19 -1.75 -4.41 7.12
N PRO A 20 -1.06 -4.55 8.26
CA PRO A 20 0.10 -5.42 8.42
C PRO A 20 -0.26 -6.92 8.39
N CYS A 21 0.71 -7.77 8.02
CA CYS A 21 0.56 -9.23 7.91
C CYS A 21 0.54 -10.00 9.24
N GLY A 22 0.50 -9.33 10.39
CA GLY A 22 0.64 -9.96 11.71
C GLY A 22 2.07 -10.41 12.09
N GLY A 23 2.92 -10.75 11.12
CA GLY A 23 4.34 -11.12 11.38
C GLY A 23 5.29 -9.93 11.55
N SER A 24 4.80 -8.70 11.44
CA SER A 24 5.62 -7.50 11.74
C SER A 24 5.89 -7.42 13.24
N MET A 25 7.17 -7.40 13.63
CA MET A 25 7.57 -7.38 15.04
C MET A 25 8.64 -6.30 15.29
N ASN A 26 8.47 -5.50 16.34
CA ASN A 26 9.40 -4.42 16.71
C ASN A 26 9.78 -3.49 15.53
N GLY A 27 8.79 -3.20 14.66
CA GLY A 27 8.97 -2.39 13.46
C GLY A 27 9.71 -3.04 12.30
N LYS A 28 10.07 -4.32 12.41
CA LYS A 28 10.73 -5.09 11.35
C LYS A 28 9.76 -6.02 10.64
N CYS A 29 10.02 -6.26 9.36
CA CYS A 29 9.24 -7.17 8.53
C CYS A 29 9.57 -8.63 8.87
N GLU A 30 8.60 -9.53 8.73
CA GLU A 30 8.81 -10.95 9.04
C GLU A 30 9.84 -11.63 8.12
N ILE A 31 10.10 -11.07 6.94
CA ILE A 31 11.04 -11.66 5.97
C ILE A 31 12.50 -11.53 6.42
N SER A 32 12.82 -10.53 7.23
CA SER A 32 14.17 -10.26 7.73
C SER A 32 14.16 -9.13 8.75
N LYS A 33 14.99 -9.26 9.80
CA LYS A 33 15.20 -8.22 10.81
C LYS A 33 15.85 -6.95 10.27
N GLU A 34 16.47 -7.03 9.10
CA GLU A 34 17.09 -5.88 8.43
C GLU A 34 16.08 -5.04 7.64
N VAL A 35 14.88 -5.58 7.38
CA VAL A 35 13.87 -4.91 6.56
C VAL A 35 12.87 -4.21 7.46
N ASP A 36 12.75 -2.89 7.31
CA ASP A 36 11.72 -2.11 8.02
C ASP A 36 10.32 -2.45 7.50
N CYS A 37 9.36 -2.61 8.41
CA CYS A 37 7.98 -2.83 8.05
C CYS A 37 7.32 -1.50 7.66
N VAL A 38 6.91 -1.36 6.39
CA VAL A 38 6.22 -0.15 5.91
C VAL A 38 4.98 0.19 6.74
N TRP A 39 4.24 -0.81 7.21
CA TRP A 39 3.04 -0.58 8.03
C TRP A 39 3.36 0.03 9.39
N GLN A 40 4.47 -0.38 10.02
CA GLN A 40 4.94 0.29 11.22
C GLN A 40 5.29 1.75 10.92
N MET A 41 6.03 2.00 9.83
CA MET A 41 6.39 3.36 9.43
C MET A 41 5.17 4.25 9.14
N ILE A 42 4.10 3.68 8.56
CA ILE A 42 2.82 4.37 8.31
C ILE A 42 2.19 4.75 9.65
N ILE A 43 2.04 3.78 10.56
CA ILE A 43 1.47 3.99 11.90
C ILE A 43 2.26 5.06 12.65
N ASP A 44 3.59 4.94 12.73
CA ASP A 44 4.44 5.89 13.46
C ASP A 44 4.36 7.33 12.89
N ARG A 45 4.19 7.46 11.57
CA ARG A 45 3.99 8.77 10.94
C ARG A 45 2.60 9.32 11.24
N LEU A 46 1.54 8.51 11.11
CA LEU A 46 0.17 8.95 11.39
C LEU A 46 -0.02 9.30 12.87
N THR A 47 0.58 8.54 13.78
CA THR A 47 0.61 8.85 15.22
C THR A 47 1.24 10.22 15.48
N ARG A 48 2.40 10.49 14.87
CA ARG A 48 3.07 11.81 14.99
C ARG A 48 2.27 12.96 14.39
N LEU A 49 1.45 12.68 13.37
CA LEU A 49 0.57 13.66 12.74
C LEU A 49 -0.79 13.80 13.45
N GLY A 50 -1.07 12.98 14.48
CA GLY A 50 -2.37 12.92 15.14
C GLY A 50 -3.49 12.53 14.18
N ARG A 51 -3.20 11.63 13.22
CA ARG A 51 -4.08 11.24 12.11
C ARG A 51 -4.31 9.72 12.03
N LEU A 52 -4.26 9.05 13.18
CA LEU A 52 -4.43 7.59 13.26
C LEU A 52 -5.82 7.13 12.81
N GLU A 53 -6.83 7.97 12.97
CA GLU A 53 -8.22 7.75 12.57
C GLU A 53 -8.37 7.40 11.08
N MET A 54 -7.42 7.82 10.23
CA MET A 54 -7.42 7.50 8.80
C MET A 54 -7.30 5.99 8.52
N LEU A 55 -6.75 5.21 9.46
CA LEU A 55 -6.64 3.75 9.32
C LEU A 55 -7.90 3.01 9.78
N GLU A 56 -8.81 3.68 10.49
CA GLU A 56 -10.09 3.10 10.93
C GLU A 56 -11.15 3.15 9.82
N GLU A 57 -10.94 3.98 8.81
CA GLU A 57 -11.80 4.03 7.62
C GLU A 57 -11.76 2.69 6.87
N ILE A 58 -12.94 2.17 6.54
CA ILE A 58 -13.06 0.99 5.68
C ILE A 58 -12.61 1.36 4.26
N PHE A 59 -11.48 0.82 3.85
CA PHE A 59 -11.00 0.95 2.47
C PHE A 59 -11.88 0.09 1.55
N PRO A 60 -12.34 0.62 0.41
CA PRO A 60 -13.07 -0.18 -0.56
C PRO A 60 -12.17 -1.31 -1.08
N VAL A 61 -12.79 -2.43 -1.44
CA VAL A 61 -12.08 -3.53 -2.09
C VAL A 61 -11.46 -3.00 -3.37
N LYS A 62 -10.14 -3.15 -3.49
CA LYS A 62 -9.43 -2.76 -4.71
C LYS A 62 -9.87 -3.67 -5.86
N ASP A 63 -10.23 -3.06 -6.99
CA ASP A 63 -10.40 -3.79 -8.23
C ASP A 63 -9.02 -4.25 -8.75
N TRP A 64 -8.84 -5.58 -8.81
CA TRP A 64 -7.62 -6.23 -9.27
C TRP A 64 -7.71 -6.69 -10.73
N THR A 65 -8.83 -6.54 -11.42
CA THR A 65 -8.95 -6.86 -12.85
C THR A 65 -7.84 -6.24 -13.72
N PRO A 66 -7.39 -4.99 -13.48
CA PRO A 66 -6.27 -4.40 -14.23
C PRO A 66 -4.87 -4.78 -13.69
N ALA A 67 -4.76 -5.56 -12.62
CA ALA A 67 -3.50 -5.83 -11.95
C ALA A 67 -2.69 -6.94 -12.63
N GLY A 68 -1.86 -6.55 -13.60
CA GLY A 68 -0.53 -7.16 -13.77
C GLY A 68 -0.40 -8.42 -14.63
N HIS A 69 -1.46 -8.91 -15.27
CA HIS A 69 -1.33 -10.05 -16.22
C HIS A 69 -1.76 -9.71 -17.66
N GLY A 70 -2.29 -8.50 -17.90
CA GLY A 70 -2.82 -8.09 -19.19
C GLY A 70 -1.80 -7.52 -20.20
N GLY A 71 -0.50 -7.55 -19.88
CA GLY A 71 0.53 -6.87 -20.66
C GLY A 71 0.60 -5.36 -20.40
N PRO A 72 1.40 -4.61 -21.18
CA PRO A 72 1.53 -3.16 -21.05
C PRO A 72 0.17 -2.45 -21.09
N ARG A 73 -0.02 -1.42 -20.26
CA ARG A 73 -1.24 -0.61 -20.30
C ARG A 73 -1.44 -0.06 -21.71
N LYS A 74 -2.54 -0.45 -22.36
CA LYS A 74 -2.97 0.15 -23.62
C LYS A 74 -3.65 1.48 -23.30
N MET A 75 -3.11 2.58 -23.82
CA MET A 75 -3.79 3.88 -23.82
C MET A 75 -4.57 3.98 -25.13
N ILE A 76 -5.90 4.00 -25.06
CA ILE A 76 -6.74 4.27 -26.23
C ILE A 76 -6.89 5.79 -26.34
N ARG A 77 -6.44 6.34 -27.46
CA ARG A 77 -6.64 7.74 -27.82
C ARG A 77 -7.84 7.85 -28.74
N GLU A 78 -8.99 8.22 -28.18
CA GLU A 78 -10.26 8.37 -28.90
C GLU A 78 -10.18 9.45 -29.98
N ASP A 79 -9.36 10.47 -29.74
CA ASP A 79 -9.07 11.58 -30.66
C ASP A 79 -8.29 11.18 -31.92
N LEU A 80 -7.78 9.94 -31.98
CA LEU A 80 -7.09 9.37 -33.14
C LEU A 80 -7.91 8.31 -33.88
N ARG A 81 -9.17 8.07 -33.49
CA ARG A 81 -10.08 7.21 -34.27
C ARG A 81 -10.55 8.00 -35.49
N SER A 82 -9.90 7.74 -36.63
CA SER A 82 -10.38 8.14 -37.97
C SER A 82 -11.65 7.39 -38.34
#